data_AF-F8DZ28-F1
#
_entry.id   AF-F8DZ28-F1
#
_cell.length_a   1.000
_cell.length_b   1.000
_cell.length_c   1.000
_cell.angle_alpha   90.00
_cell.angle_beta   90.00
_cell.angle_gamma   90.00
#
_symmetry.space_group_name_H-M   'P 1'
#
loop_
_entity.id
_entity.type
_entity.pdbx_description
1 polymer ?
#
loop_
_entity_poly.entity_id
_entity_poly.type
_entity_poly.pdbx_seq_one_letter_code
_entity_poly.pdbx_strand_id
1 'polypeptide(L)' 'MKFAVLAELTELPADTLSKQLKHLEDSGYISRTREYGSTRAKDAVWVALTQTGTEAYAQHVAALKAMTEGS' A
#
# COMPACT_ATOMS: atom_id res chain seq x y z
N MET A 1 5.50 -5.73 0.98
CA MET A 1 5.25 -5.51 2.43
C MET A 1 4.05 -6.33 2.87
N LYS A 2 3.99 -6.83 4.12
CA LYS A 2 2.85 -7.62 4.60
C LYS A 2 1.69 -6.71 5.03
N PHE A 3 0.46 -7.08 4.72
CA PHE A 3 -0.74 -6.30 5.04
C PHE A 3 -0.85 -5.98 6.54
N ALA A 4 -0.58 -6.97 7.41
CA ALA A 4 -0.63 -6.78 8.86
C ALA A 4 0.35 -5.70 9.34
N VAL A 5 1.58 -5.71 8.79
CA VAL A 5 2.60 -4.69 9.08
C VAL A 5 2.15 -3.31 8.59
N LEU A 6 1.51 -3.27 7.42
CA LEU A 6 1.01 -2.03 6.84
C LEU A 6 -0.15 -1.43 7.68
N ALA A 7 -0.99 -2.28 8.26
CA ALA A 7 -2.03 -1.88 9.21
C ALA A 7 -1.44 -1.35 10.53
N GLU A 8 -0.40 -2.00 11.07
CA GLU A 8 0.31 -1.49 12.24
C GLU A 8 0.98 -0.14 11.97
N LEU A 9 1.69 0.02 10.84
CA LEU A 9 2.40 1.26 10.50
C LEU A 9 1.47 2.44 10.22
N THR A 10 0.28 2.17 9.69
CA THR A 10 -0.71 3.22 9.39
C THR A 10 -1.66 3.48 10.56
N GLU A 11 -1.61 2.64 11.60
CA GLU A 11 -2.56 2.63 12.72
C GLU A 11 -4.03 2.57 12.26
N LEU A 12 -4.27 2.09 11.03
CA LEU A 12 -5.59 2.03 10.42
C LEU A 12 -6.26 0.68 10.69
N PRO A 13 -7.60 0.68 10.89
CA PRO A 13 -8.37 -0.56 10.95
C PRO A 13 -8.20 -1.38 9.66
N ALA A 14 -8.10 -2.70 9.79
CA ALA A 14 -7.93 -3.60 8.66
C ALA A 14 -9.05 -3.48 7.60
N ASP A 15 -10.28 -3.13 8.01
CA ASP A 15 -11.39 -2.86 7.10
C ASP A 15 -11.14 -1.61 6.24
N THR A 16 -10.77 -0.49 6.89
CA THR A 16 -10.43 0.77 6.22
C THR A 16 -9.25 0.59 5.28
N LEU A 17 -8.19 -0.06 5.76
CA LEU A 17 -7.00 -0.32 4.95
C LEU A 17 -7.33 -1.23 3.76
N SER A 18 -8.14 -2.28 3.95
CA SER A 18 -8.55 -3.16 2.85
C SER A 18 -9.35 -2.42 1.77
N LYS A 19 -10.23 -1.49 2.17
CA LYS A 19 -10.98 -0.64 1.24
C LYS A 19 -10.05 0.28 0.44
N GLN A 20 -9.13 0.96 1.10
CA GLN A 20 -8.14 1.84 0.45
C GLN A 20 -7.24 1.06 -0.50
N LEU A 21 -6.67 -0.07 -0.06
CA LEU A 21 -5.84 -0.92 -0.90
C LEU A 21 -6.61 -1.47 -2.10
N LYS A 22 -7.89 -1.79 -1.94
CA LYS A 22 -8.73 -2.24 -3.06
C LYS A 22 -8.93 -1.14 -4.09
N HIS A 23 -9.12 0.11 -3.65
CA HIS A 23 -9.21 1.25 -4.56
C HIS A 23 -7.89 1.53 -5.29
N LEU A 24 -6.76 1.43 -4.57
CA LEU A 24 -5.43 1.56 -5.16
C LEU A 24 -5.11 0.41 -6.14
N GLU A 25 -5.58 -0.81 -5.87
CA GLU A 25 -5.45 -1.95 -6.79
C GLU A 25 -6.29 -1.77 -8.05
N ASP A 26 -7.55 -1.32 -7.90
CA ASP A 26 -8.45 -1.03 -9.02
C ASP A 26 -7.88 0.06 -9.95
N SER A 27 -7.20 1.04 -9.35
CA SER A 27 -6.47 2.09 -10.09
C SER A 27 -5.11 1.62 -10.66
N GLY A 28 -4.70 0.37 -10.39
CA GLY A 28 -3.44 -0.19 -10.86
C GLY A 28 -2.18 0.31 -10.13
N TYR A 29 -2.32 0.97 -8.98
CA TYR A 29 -1.20 1.50 -8.19
C TYR A 29 -0.56 0.49 -7.24
N ILE A 30 -1.29 -0.54 -6.81
CA ILE A 30 -0.75 -1.62 -5.98
C ILE A 30 -1.08 -2.98 -6.56
N SER A 31 -0.28 -3.98 -6.18
CA SER A 31 -0.51 -5.38 -6.46
C SER A 31 -0.56 -6.15 -5.14
N ARG A 32 -1.56 -7.02 -5.00
CA ARG A 32 -1.71 -7.90 -3.83
C ARG A 32 -1.41 -9.33 -4.21
N THR A 33 -0.45 -9.93 -3.51
CA THR A 33 -0.11 -11.33 -3.66
C THR A 33 -0.47 -12.05 -2.38
N ARG A 34 -1.26 -13.12 -2.48
CA ARG A 34 -1.55 -13.99 -1.34
C ARG A 34 -0.53 -15.11 -1.33
N GLU A 35 0.24 -15.18 -0.27
CA GLU A 35 1.12 -16.30 -0.01
C GLU A 35 0.38 -17.30 0.87
N TYR A 36 -0.03 -18.41 0.24
CA TYR A 36 -0.62 -19.55 0.92
C TYR A 36 0.50 -20.33 1.63
N GLY A 37 0.74 -20.01 2.90
CA GLY A 37 1.58 -20.84 3.74
C GLY A 37 0.94 -22.22 4.00
N SER A 38 1.75 -23.19 4.44
CA SER A 38 1.31 -24.57 4.73
C SER A 38 0.19 -24.73 5.77
N THR A 39 -0.23 -23.64 6.42
CA THR A 39 -1.34 -23.59 7.38
C THR A 39 -2.12 -22.29 7.20
N ARG A 40 -3.43 -22.30 7.45
CA ARG A 40 -4.32 -21.13 7.30
C ARG A 40 -3.94 -19.92 8.18
N ALA A 41 -3.20 -20.15 9.26
CA ALA A 41 -2.61 -19.11 10.11
C ALA A 41 -1.35 -18.45 9.50
N LYS A 42 -0.75 -19.07 8.48
CA LYS A 42 0.40 -18.54 7.74
C LYS A 42 -0.01 -17.85 6.44
N ASP A 43 -1.31 -17.74 6.15
CA ASP A 43 -1.79 -16.98 5.01
C ASP A 43 -1.34 -15.53 5.17
N ALA A 44 -0.44 -15.09 4.28
CA ALA A 44 0.13 -13.76 4.32
C ALA A 44 -0.30 -13.01 3.06
N VAL A 45 -1.00 -11.89 3.26
CA VAL A 45 -1.27 -10.95 2.18
C VAL A 45 -0.08 -10.02 2.05
N TRP A 46 0.60 -10.12 0.92
CA TRP A 46 1.66 -9.21 0.52
C TRP A 46 1.07 -8.12 -0.36
N VAL A 47 1.46 -6.89 -0.07
CA VAL A 47 1.10 -5.68 -0.81
C VAL A 47 2.40 -5.08 -1.35
N ALA A 48 2.43 -4.82 -2.64
CA ALA A 48 3.53 -4.16 -3.32
C ALA A 48 2.98 -2.99 -4.15
N LEU A 49 3.73 -1.89 -4.22
CA LEU A 49 3.43 -0.84 -5.19
C LEU A 49 3.79 -1.34 -6.59
N THR A 50 2.95 -0.99 -7.57
CA THR A 50 3.29 -1.18 -8.98
C THR A 50 4.25 -0.07 -9.43
N GLN A 51 4.75 -0.18 -10.65
CA GLN A 51 5.57 0.87 -11.27
C GLN A 51 4.78 2.19 -11.33
N THR A 52 3.53 2.14 -11.81
CA THR A 52 2.61 3.28 -11.85
C THR A 52 2.33 3.87 -10.47
N GLY A 53 2.12 3.02 -9.44
CA GLY A 53 1.90 3.50 -8.07
C GLY A 53 3.13 4.16 -7.47
N THR A 54 4.31 3.65 -7.80
CA THR A 54 5.58 4.23 -7.35
C THR A 54 5.82 5.59 -8.01
N GLU A 55 5.55 5.73 -9.30
CA GLU A 55 5.66 7.00 -10.02
C GLU A 55 4.66 8.02 -9.50
N ALA A 56 3.39 7.65 -9.31
CA ALA A 56 2.37 8.52 -8.76
C ALA A 56 2.71 8.98 -7.33
N TYR A 57 3.20 8.07 -6.48
CA TYR A 57 3.68 8.41 -5.14
C TYR A 57 4.87 9.37 -5.19
N ALA A 58 5.87 9.09 -6.03
CA ALA A 58 7.03 9.95 -6.20
C ALA A 58 6.65 11.35 -6.70
N GLN A 59 5.71 11.44 -7.66
CA GLN A 59 5.18 12.71 -8.14
C GLN A 59 4.44 13.48 -7.03
N HIS A 60 3.61 12.81 -6.23
CA HIS A 60 2.92 13.44 -5.12
C HIS A 60 3.87 13.92 -4.03
N VAL A 61 4.85 13.10 -3.63
CA VAL A 61 5.86 13.50 -2.66
C VAL A 61 6.72 14.62 -3.22
N ALA A 62 7.11 14.58 -4.49
CA ALA A 62 7.85 15.67 -5.12
C ALA A 62 7.05 16.98 -5.13
N ALA A 63 5.75 16.93 -5.43
CA ALA A 63 4.87 18.10 -5.39
C ALA A 63 4.74 18.64 -3.95
N LEU A 64 4.52 17.77 -2.96
CA LEU A 64 4.47 18.15 -1.55
C LEU A 64 5.78 18.76 -1.06
N LYS A 65 6.92 18.16 -1.47
CA LYS A 65 8.25 18.63 -1.13
C LYS A 65 8.53 19.99 -1.77
N ALA A 66 8.16 20.17 -3.05
CA ALA A 66 8.22 21.47 -3.71
C ALA A 66 7.37 22.54 -3.00
N MET A 67 6.22 22.16 -2.43
CA MET A 67 5.39 23.07 -1.63
C MET A 67 5.99 23.39 -0.25
N THR A 68 6.76 22.48 0.35
CA THR A 68 7.38 22.69 1.68
C THR A 68 8.79 23.29 1.63
N GLU A 69 9.55 23.05 0.56
CA GLU A 69 10.87 23.66 0.32
C GLU A 69 10.77 25.10 -0.23
N GLY A 70 9.57 25.56 -0.57
CA GLY A 70 9.28 26.93 -0.99
C GLY A 70 8.92 27.90 0.13
N SER A 71 9.20 27.57 1.40
CA SER A 71 8.96 28.45 2.59
C SER A 71 10.24 29.07 3.12
#